data_AF-A0A4Y8CB97-F1
#
_entry.id   AF-A0A4Y8CB97-F1
#
_cell.length_a   1.000
_cell.length_b   1.000
_cell.length_c   1.000
_cell.angle_alpha   90.00
_cell.angle_beta   90.00
_cell.angle_gamma   90.00
#
_symmetry.space_group_name_H-M   'P 1'
#
loop_
_entity.id
_entity.type
_entity.pdbx_description
1 polymer ?
#
loop_
_entity_poly.entity_id
_entity_poly.type
_entity_poly.pdbx_seq_one_letter_code
_entity_poly.pdbx_strand_id
1 'polypeptide(L)' 'LDYEMSVVKNRGNMWIFKGQAFVDGNLVAEAELKAMIVDK' A
#
# COMPACT_ATOMS: atom_id res chain seq x y z
N LEU A 1 -0.37 -17.21 -3.54
CA LEU A 1 0.17 -16.19 -2.61
C LEU A 1 0.11 -14.91 -3.40
N ASP A 2 -0.91 -14.15 -3.08
CA ASP A 2 -1.46 -13.13 -3.96
C ASP A 2 -1.22 -11.79 -3.28
N TYR A 3 -0.49 -10.92 -3.99
CA TYR A 3 -0.13 -9.61 -3.50
C TYR A 3 -0.99 -8.57 -4.21
N GLU A 4 -1.91 -7.96 -3.48
CA GLU A 4 -2.69 -6.82 -3.96
C GLU A 4 -2.10 -5.54 -3.37
N MET A 5 -1.64 -4.66 -4.25
CA MET A 5 -1.14 -3.35 -3.84
C MET A 5 -2.02 -2.27 -4.48
N SER A 6 -2.75 -1.55 -3.63
CA SER A 6 -3.68 -0.50 -4.04
C SER A 6 -3.17 0.87 -3.59
N VAL A 7 -3.28 1.86 -4.47
CA VAL A 7 -3.03 3.26 -4.10
C VAL A 7 -4.27 3.78 -3.37
N VAL A 8 -4.16 3.98 -2.05
CA VAL A 8 -5.28 4.46 -1.23
C VAL A 8 -5.48 5.95 -1.40
N LYS A 9 -4.38 6.70 -1.50
CA LYS A 9 -4.46 8.15 -1.53
C LYS A 9 -3.22 8.75 -2.18
N ASN A 10 -3.42 9.57 -3.20
CA ASN A 10 -2.42 10.55 -3.59
C ASN A 10 -2.96 11.93 -3.16
N ARG A 11 -2.16 12.70 -2.44
CA ARG A 11 -2.42 14.12 -2.17
C ARG A 11 -1.12 14.88 -2.42
N GLY A 12 -0.92 15.30 -3.66
CA GLY A 12 0.28 16.00 -4.12
C GLY A 12 1.53 15.19 -3.83
N ASN A 13 2.28 15.61 -2.80
CA ASN A 13 3.53 14.99 -2.41
C ASN A 13 3.33 13.77 -1.49
N MET A 14 2.16 13.58 -0.89
CA MET A 14 1.89 12.45 0.00
C MET A 14 1.22 11.30 -0.75
N TRP A 15 1.86 10.13 -0.70
CA TRP A 15 1.38 8.89 -1.29
C TRP A 15 1.14 7.87 -0.19
N ILE A 16 -0.07 7.30 -0.18
CA ILE A 16 -0.47 6.24 0.72
C ILE A 16 -0.75 5.01 -0.12
N PHE A 17 0.05 3.97 0.11
CA PHE A 17 -0.11 2.66 -0.49
C PHE A 17 -0.60 1.69 0.57
N LYS A 18 -1.53 0.82 0.18
CA LYS A 18 -1.98 -0.29 1.01
C LYS A 18 -1.64 -1.58 0.28
N GLY A 19 -0.80 -2.38 0.90
CA GLY A 19 -0.48 -3.74 0.48
C GLY A 19 -1.28 -4.72 1.31
N GLN A 20 -1.99 -5.62 0.65
CA GLN A 20 -2.68 -6.74 1.27
C GLN A 20 -2.14 -8.02 0.65
N ALA A 21 -1.79 -8.98 1.49
CA ALA A 21 -1.32 -10.30 1.06
C ALA A 21 -2.36 -11.34 1.46
N PHE A 22 -2.77 -12.14 0.48
CA PHE A 22 -3.74 -13.21 0.66
C PHE A 22 -3.09 -14.57 0.39
N VAL A 23 -3.42 -15.56 1.22
CA VAL A 23 -3.08 -16.97 1.03
C VAL A 23 -4.35 -17.78 1.15
N ASP A 24 -4.67 -18.54 0.12
CA ASP A 24 -5.90 -19.34 0.02
C ASP A 24 -7.18 -18.52 0.30
N GLY A 25 -7.20 -17.27 -0.16
CA GLY A 25 -8.31 -16.34 0.05
C GLY A 25 -8.37 -15.69 1.44
N ASN A 26 -7.45 -16.05 2.35
CA ASN A 26 -7.36 -15.46 3.68
C ASN A 26 -6.34 -14.32 3.70
N LEU A 27 -6.74 -13.16 4.22
CA LEU A 27 -5.83 -12.03 4.45
C LEU A 27 -4.83 -12.42 5.53
N VAL A 28 -3.57 -12.60 5.15
CA VAL A 28 -2.49 -13.00 6.07
C VAL A 28 -1.60 -11.85 6.47
N ALA A 29 -1.50 -10.81 5.65
CA ALA A 29 -0.75 -9.61 5.99
C ALA A 29 -1.40 -8.36 5.38
N GLU A 30 -1.37 -7.27 6.14
CA GLU A 30 -1.74 -5.94 5.68
C GLU A 30 -0.62 -4.96 6.05
N ALA A 31 -0.25 -4.10 5.11
CA ALA A 31 0.75 -3.07 5.30
C ALA A 31 0.25 -1.74 4.72
N GLU A 32 0.40 -0.66 5.48
CA GLU A 32 0.15 0.71 5.03
C GLU A 32 1.49 1.45 4.91
N LEU A 33 1.88 1.80 3.69
CA LEU A 33 3.07 2.59 3.42
C LEU A 33 2.70 4.03 3.14
N LYS A 34 3.32 4.95 3.88
CA LYS A 34 3.21 6.39 3.68
C LYS A 34 4.54 6.91 3.17
N ALA A 35 4.55 7.38 1.93
CA ALA A 35 5.69 8.04 1.33
C ALA A 35 5.36 9.53 1.15
N MET A 36 6.32 10.39 1.48
CA MET A 36 6.28 11.80 1.12
C MET A 36 7.36 12.04 0.06
N ILE A 37 6.96 12.58 -1.09
CA ILE A 37 7.86 13.10 -2.11
C ILE A 37 8.40 14.43 -1.58
N VAL A 38 9.68 14.47 -1.25
CA VAL A 38 10.38 15.68 -0.84
C VAL A 38 11.33 16.07 -1.96
N ASP A 39 11.29 17.33 -2.36
CA ASP A 39 12.25 17.90 -3.32
C ASP A 39 13.63 18.02 -2.66
N LYS A 40 14.71 17.90 -3.44
CA LYS A 40 16.07 17.62 -2.93
C LYS A 40 16.75 18.82 -2.26
#